data_AF-A0AAE2CR42-F1
#
_entry.id   AF-A0AAE2CR42-F1
#
_cell.length_a   1.000
_cell.length_b   1.000
_cell.length_c   1.000
_cell.angle_alpha   90.00
_cell.angle_beta   90.00
_cell.angle_gamma   90.00
#
_symmetry.space_group_name_H-M   'P 1'
#
loop_
_entity.id
_entity.type
_entity.pdbx_description
1 polymer ?
#
loop_
_entity_poly.entity_id
_entity_poly.type
_entity_poly.pdbx_seq_one_letter_code
_entity_poly.pdbx_strand_id
1 'polypeptide(L)'
;MAMSGAKFEVVKFDGTGNFGLWEMRVKDLLAQQGILKALRPQKPNSLDDEDWEELQQRAVGTIRLCLADEIMYHVMNLKSPGEVWKKLEIKFISKSITNKLHLKQRLYGLKMQEGADLAQHVNVFNQIITDLARLDVSVEDETEQ
;
A
#
# COMPACT_ATOMS: atom_id res chain seq x y z
N MET A 1 11.65 -35.71 3.95
CA MET A 1 11.80 -34.58 4.90
C MET A 1 10.95 -33.45 4.38
N ALA A 2 9.88 -33.07 5.09
CA ALA A 2 9.09 -31.91 4.70
C ALA A 2 9.92 -30.66 4.99
N MET A 3 10.37 -29.98 3.92
CA MET A 3 10.97 -28.65 4.05
C MET A 3 9.92 -27.77 4.72
N SER A 4 10.14 -27.46 6.00
CA SER A 4 9.32 -26.51 6.73
C SER A 4 9.58 -25.16 6.11
N GLY A 5 8.82 -24.80 5.07
CA GLY A 5 8.94 -23.52 4.41
C GLY A 5 8.76 -22.44 5.47
N ALA A 6 9.73 -21.54 5.59
CA ALA A 6 9.60 -20.37 6.43
C ALA A 6 8.27 -19.69 6.09
N LYS A 7 7.36 -19.59 7.05
CA LYS A 7 6.13 -18.82 6.88
C LYS A 7 6.55 -17.36 6.82
N PHE A 8 6.66 -16.82 5.61
CA PHE A 8 6.83 -15.40 5.41
C PHE A 8 5.55 -14.71 5.86
N GLU A 9 5.61 -14.07 7.01
CA GLU A 9 4.49 -13.30 7.54
C GLU A 9 4.60 -11.88 7.02
N VAL A 10 3.60 -11.46 6.22
CA VAL A 10 3.50 -10.08 5.77
C VAL A 10 3.06 -9.25 6.96
N VAL A 11 3.83 -8.22 7.31
CA VAL A 11 3.45 -7.26 8.36
C VAL A 11 2.10 -6.64 7.98
N LYS A 12 1.16 -6.65 8.93
CA LYS A 12 -0.17 -6.09 8.73
C LYS A 12 -0.10 -4.59 8.42
N PHE A 13 -0.89 -4.15 7.45
CA PHE A 13 -0.97 -2.73 7.12
C PHE A 13 -1.95 -1.99 8.01
N ASP A 14 -1.44 -0.98 8.70
CA ASP A 14 -2.16 -0.13 9.64
C ASP A 14 -2.57 1.24 9.05
N GLY A 15 -2.20 1.50 7.79
CA GLY A 15 -2.48 2.77 7.12
C GLY A 15 -1.41 3.84 7.25
N THR A 16 -0.32 3.60 7.98
CA THR A 16 0.76 4.59 8.22
C THR A 16 2.06 4.25 7.51
N GLY A 17 2.28 2.98 7.17
CA GLY A 17 3.46 2.51 6.46
C GLY A 17 3.47 2.78 4.96
N ASN A 18 4.55 2.34 4.32
CA ASN A 18 4.68 2.32 2.87
C ASN A 18 3.65 1.35 2.26
N PHE A 19 2.60 1.91 1.67
CA PHE A 19 1.53 1.13 1.03
C PHE A 19 2.05 0.30 -0.14
N GLY A 20 2.92 0.85 -1.01
CA GLY A 20 3.44 0.14 -2.19
C GLY A 20 4.30 -1.08 -1.82
N LEU A 21 5.14 -0.96 -0.80
CA LEU A 21 5.94 -2.08 -0.29
C LEU A 21 5.07 -3.15 0.37
N TRP A 22 4.06 -2.75 1.12
CA TRP A 22 3.08 -3.71 1.65
C TRP A 22 2.32 -4.40 0.52
N GLU A 23 1.88 -3.63 -0.48
CA GLU A 23 1.15 -4.12 -1.65
C GLU A 23 1.96 -5.18 -2.41
N MET A 24 3.24 -4.91 -2.67
CA MET A 24 4.18 -5.84 -3.29
C MET A 24 4.28 -7.15 -2.50
N ARG A 25 4.48 -7.07 -1.18
CA ARG A 25 4.58 -8.27 -0.33
C ARG A 25 3.30 -9.11 -0.32
N VAL A 26 2.13 -8.47 -0.39
CA VAL A 26 0.86 -9.20 -0.48
C VAL A 26 0.70 -9.84 -1.86
N LYS A 27 1.11 -9.17 -2.95
CA LYS A 27 1.14 -9.77 -4.30
C LYS A 27 2.06 -10.99 -4.35
N ASP A 28 3.24 -10.92 -3.73
CA ASP A 28 4.17 -12.06 -3.63
C ASP A 28 3.56 -13.20 -2.82
N LEU A 29 2.87 -12.90 -1.72
CA LEU A 29 2.15 -13.90 -0.92
C LEU A 29 1.05 -14.60 -1.73
N LEU A 30 0.26 -13.85 -2.50
CA LEU A 30 -0.76 -14.41 -3.39
C LEU A 30 -0.13 -15.27 -4.50
N ALA A 31 1.03 -14.87 -5.02
CA ALA A 31 1.79 -15.64 -6.02
C ALA A 31 2.31 -16.95 -5.43
N GLN A 32 2.89 -16.92 -4.23
CA GLN A 32 3.35 -18.10 -3.50
C GLN A 32 2.21 -19.10 -3.22
N GLN A 33 1.00 -18.58 -2.98
CA GLN A 33 -0.21 -19.40 -2.81
C GLN A 33 -0.83 -19.89 -4.12
N GLY A 34 -0.33 -19.44 -5.28
CA GLY A 34 -0.86 -19.80 -6.60
C GLY A 34 -2.18 -19.10 -6.97
N ILE A 35 -2.57 -18.05 -6.24
CA ILE A 35 -3.87 -17.38 -6.39
C ILE A 35 -3.78 -15.95 -6.93
N LEU A 36 -2.60 -15.47 -7.33
CA LEU A 36 -2.40 -14.12 -7.89
C LEU A 36 -3.35 -13.80 -9.06
N LYS A 37 -3.69 -14.81 -9.88
CA LYS A 37 -4.63 -14.68 -11.00
C LYS A 37 -6.03 -14.19 -10.59
N ALA A 38 -6.42 -14.34 -9.33
CA ALA A 38 -7.68 -13.84 -8.79
C ALA A 38 -7.75 -12.30 -8.76
N LEU A 39 -6.61 -11.60 -8.89
CA LEU A 39 -6.60 -10.14 -9.03
C LEU A 39 -6.96 -9.65 -10.43
N ARG A 40 -7.10 -10.56 -11.42
CA ARG A 40 -7.45 -10.18 -12.78
C ARG A 40 -8.89 -9.66 -12.82
N PRO A 41 -9.18 -8.64 -13.65
CA PRO A 41 -10.52 -8.08 -13.76
C PRO A 41 -11.53 -9.04 -14.41
N GLN A 42 -11.06 -10.05 -15.13
CA GLN A 42 -11.90 -11.01 -15.85
C GLN A 42 -11.49 -12.44 -15.53
N LYS A 43 -12.50 -13.31 -15.41
CA LYS A 43 -12.34 -14.75 -15.24
C LYS A 43 -11.63 -15.34 -16.48
N PRO A 44 -10.57 -16.13 -16.31
CA PRO A 44 -10.00 -16.92 -17.41
C PRO A 44 -11.01 -17.94 -17.96
N ASN A 45 -11.10 -18.09 -19.28
CA ASN A 45 -11.99 -19.06 -19.93
C ASN A 45 -11.72 -20.53 -19.53
N SER A 46 -10.51 -20.81 -19.03
CA SER A 46 -10.10 -22.15 -18.59
C SER A 46 -10.58 -22.52 -17.19
N LEU A 47 -11.25 -21.61 -16.47
CA LEU A 47 -11.80 -21.86 -15.13
C LEU A 47 -13.33 -21.83 -15.18
N ASP A 48 -13.96 -22.77 -14.46
CA ASP A 48 -15.39 -22.68 -14.20
C ASP A 48 -15.70 -21.57 -13.18
N ASP A 49 -16.99 -21.33 -12.95
CA ASP A 49 -17.44 -20.24 -12.09
C ASP A 49 -17.19 -20.53 -10.59
N GLU A 50 -17.25 -21.80 -10.18
CA GLU A 50 -17.08 -22.21 -8.79
C GLU A 50 -15.61 -22.09 -8.37
N ASP A 51 -14.69 -22.62 -9.19
CA ASP A 51 -13.24 -22.48 -9.02
C ASP A 51 -12.82 -21.00 -9.01
N TRP A 52 -13.43 -20.18 -9.87
CA TRP A 52 -13.15 -18.75 -9.90
C TRP A 52 -13.62 -18.04 -8.64
N GLU A 53 -14.83 -18.36 -8.16
CA GLU A 53 -15.35 -17.80 -6.92
C GLU A 53 -14.49 -18.20 -5.71
N GLU A 54 -14.09 -19.47 -5.61
CA GLU A 54 -13.21 -19.94 -4.54
C GLU A 54 -11.86 -19.19 -4.55
N LEU A 55 -11.26 -19.03 -5.74
CA LEU A 55 -10.03 -18.26 -5.90
C LEU A 55 -10.18 -16.81 -5.44
N GLN A 56 -11.30 -16.17 -5.79
CA GLN A 56 -11.60 -14.80 -5.37
C GLN A 56 -11.79 -14.71 -3.85
N GLN A 57 -12.53 -15.64 -3.24
CA GLN A 57 -12.74 -15.69 -1.79
C GLN A 57 -11.41 -15.88 -1.05
N ARG A 58 -10.53 -16.78 -1.53
CA ARG A 58 -9.20 -17.00 -0.96
C ARG A 58 -8.30 -15.78 -1.06
N ALA A 59 -8.33 -15.08 -2.20
CA ALA A 59 -7.57 -13.85 -2.38
C ALA A 59 -8.08 -12.73 -1.44
N VAL A 60 -9.40 -12.52 -1.36
CA VAL A 60 -9.98 -11.55 -0.40
C VAL A 60 -9.60 -11.89 1.03
N GLY A 61 -9.70 -13.16 1.43
CA GLY A 61 -9.32 -13.62 2.76
C GLY A 61 -7.85 -13.32 3.05
N THR A 62 -6.95 -13.66 2.12
CA THR A 62 -5.50 -13.41 2.25
C THR A 62 -5.19 -11.93 2.39
N ILE A 63 -5.79 -11.08 1.55
CA ILE A 63 -5.57 -9.62 1.62
C ILE A 63 -6.02 -9.08 2.97
N ARG A 64 -7.17 -9.50 3.48
CA ARG A 64 -7.70 -9.06 4.78
C ARG A 64 -6.83 -9.51 5.95
N LEU A 65 -6.25 -10.71 5.88
CA LEU A 65 -5.31 -11.19 6.90
C LEU A 65 -4.04 -10.33 6.99
N CYS A 66 -3.68 -9.66 5.89
CA CYS A 66 -2.57 -8.71 5.81
C CYS A 66 -2.95 -7.27 6.24
N LEU A 67 -4.16 -7.05 6.76
CA LEU A 67 -4.61 -5.74 7.24
C LEU A 67 -4.71 -5.72 8.77
N ALA A 68 -4.45 -4.55 9.36
CA ALA A 68 -4.85 -4.27 10.74
C ALA A 68 -6.36 -4.00 10.82
N ASP A 69 -6.93 -4.14 12.01
CA ASP A 69 -8.38 -4.08 12.23
C ASP A 69 -8.96 -2.74 11.77
N GLU A 70 -8.24 -1.64 12.03
CA GLU A 70 -8.62 -0.27 11.64
C GLU A 70 -8.80 -0.14 10.13
N ILE A 71 -8.00 -0.86 9.35
CA ILE A 71 -8.10 -0.86 7.89
C ILE A 71 -9.15 -1.87 7.42
N MET A 72 -9.27 -3.00 8.10
CA MET A 72 -10.21 -4.06 7.76
C MET A 72 -11.67 -3.55 7.73
N TYR A 73 -12.07 -2.67 8.66
CA TYR A 73 -13.42 -2.09 8.69
C TYR A 73 -13.82 -1.39 7.39
N HIS A 74 -12.85 -0.91 6.60
CA HIS A 74 -13.12 -0.24 5.33
C HIS A 74 -13.40 -1.19 4.16
N VAL A 75 -13.02 -2.46 4.28
CA VAL A 75 -13.05 -3.45 3.19
C VAL A 75 -13.75 -4.76 3.54
N MET A 76 -14.19 -4.94 4.80
CA MET A 76 -14.77 -6.19 5.32
C MET A 76 -16.05 -6.66 4.60
N ASN A 77 -16.77 -5.76 3.93
CA ASN A 77 -17.98 -6.08 3.18
C ASN A 77 -17.74 -6.33 1.68
N LEU A 78 -16.51 -6.07 1.18
CA LEU A 78 -16.18 -6.20 -0.24
C LEU A 78 -15.83 -7.64 -0.58
N LYS A 79 -16.49 -8.23 -1.58
CA LYS A 79 -16.35 -9.65 -1.93
C LYS A 79 -15.40 -9.91 -3.09
N SER A 80 -15.05 -8.87 -3.85
CA SER A 80 -14.09 -8.97 -4.94
C SER A 80 -12.69 -8.53 -4.49
N PRO A 81 -11.63 -9.31 -4.75
CA PRO A 81 -10.24 -8.90 -4.57
C PRO A 81 -9.94 -7.56 -5.24
N GLY A 82 -10.44 -7.37 -6.47
CA GLY A 82 -10.24 -6.13 -7.22
C GLY A 82 -10.91 -4.92 -6.57
N GLU A 83 -12.10 -5.10 -5.98
CA GLU A 83 -12.77 -4.02 -5.23
C GLU A 83 -12.01 -3.66 -3.95
N VAL A 84 -11.53 -4.66 -3.22
CA VAL A 84 -10.68 -4.46 -2.03
C VAL A 84 -9.43 -3.67 -2.42
N TRP A 85 -8.73 -4.11 -3.47
CA TRP A 85 -7.49 -3.47 -3.94
C TRP A 85 -7.72 -2.02 -4.32
N LYS A 86 -8.69 -1.77 -5.20
CA LYS A 86 -9.04 -0.43 -5.66
C LYS A 86 -9.41 0.49 -4.50
N LYS A 87 -10.14 -0.02 -3.50
CA LYS A 87 -10.51 0.77 -2.32
C LYS A 87 -9.29 1.18 -1.49
N LEU A 88 -8.33 0.26 -1.32
CA LEU A 88 -7.08 0.51 -0.61
C LEU A 88 -6.19 1.49 -1.39
N GLU A 89 -5.99 1.27 -2.69
CA GLU A 89 -5.23 2.17 -3.56
C GLU A 89 -5.80 3.60 -3.52
N ILE A 90 -7.11 3.75 -3.76
CA ILE A 90 -7.77 5.07 -3.70
C ILE A 90 -7.57 5.72 -2.34
N LYS A 91 -7.53 4.96 -1.24
CA LYS A 91 -7.42 5.53 0.09
C LYS A 91 -5.98 5.89 0.48
N PHE A 92 -5.00 5.07 0.10
CA PHE A 92 -3.63 5.17 0.63
C PHE A 92 -2.64 5.68 -0.41
N ILE A 93 -2.80 5.35 -1.69
CA ILE A 93 -2.01 5.96 -2.76
C ILE A 93 -2.41 7.43 -2.93
N SER A 94 -3.72 7.75 -2.98
CA SER A 94 -4.15 9.15 -3.09
C SER A 94 -3.68 9.98 -1.90
N LYS A 95 -3.78 9.46 -0.67
CA LYS A 95 -3.22 10.13 0.51
C LYS A 95 -1.71 10.28 0.40
N SER A 96 -0.97 9.27 -0.04
CA SER A 96 0.49 9.37 -0.23
C SER A 96 0.86 10.44 -1.28
N ILE A 97 0.21 10.44 -2.44
CA ILE A 97 0.42 11.42 -3.51
C ILE A 97 0.00 12.82 -3.06
N THR A 98 -1.18 12.97 -2.45
CA THR A 98 -1.66 14.25 -1.93
C THR A 98 -0.78 14.74 -0.77
N ASN A 99 -0.30 13.86 0.11
CA ASN A 99 0.65 14.22 1.17
C ASN A 99 1.99 14.64 0.59
N LYS A 100 2.53 13.90 -0.40
CA LYS A 100 3.77 14.26 -1.11
C LYS A 100 3.62 15.60 -1.83
N LEU A 101 2.52 15.81 -2.55
CA LEU A 101 2.22 17.07 -3.24
C LEU A 101 2.06 18.23 -2.24
N HIS A 102 1.34 18.00 -1.14
CA HIS A 102 1.15 18.99 -0.08
C HIS A 102 2.48 19.36 0.59
N LEU A 103 3.34 18.39 0.86
CA LEU A 103 4.68 18.63 1.40
C LEU A 103 5.57 19.39 0.42
N LYS A 104 5.54 19.05 -0.88
CA LYS A 104 6.22 19.82 -1.93
C LYS A 104 5.70 21.26 -2.02
N GLN A 105 4.38 21.45 -1.98
CA GLN A 105 3.78 22.79 -1.96
C GLN A 105 4.20 23.59 -0.73
N ARG A 106 4.22 22.97 0.45
CA ARG A 106 4.71 23.59 1.68
C ARG A 106 6.19 23.94 1.60
N LEU A 107 7.00 23.08 1.01
CA LEU A 107 8.44 23.32 0.81
C LEU A 107 8.67 24.50 -0.13
N TYR A 108 8.04 24.51 -1.30
CA TYR A 108 8.19 25.61 -2.27
C TYR A 108 7.57 26.93 -1.78
N GLY A 109 6.55 26.85 -0.93
CA GLY A 109 5.93 27.99 -0.28
C GLY A 109 6.64 28.43 1.01
N LEU A 110 7.65 27.70 1.48
CA LEU A 110 8.33 28.00 2.74
C LEU A 110 9.14 29.28 2.57
N LYS A 111 8.74 30.33 3.28
CA LYS A 111 9.45 31.60 3.35
C LYS A 111 9.62 32.02 4.78
N MET A 112 10.81 32.46 5.14
CA MET A 112 11.07 33.05 6.44
C MET A 112 10.46 34.45 6.49
N GLN A 113 9.66 34.72 7.52
CA GLN A 113 9.12 36.06 7.75
C GLN A 113 10.18 36.93 8.42
N GLU A 114 10.15 38.24 8.17
CA GLU A 114 11.06 39.19 8.81
C GLU A 114 10.85 39.18 10.34
N GLY A 115 11.93 38.99 11.09
CA GLY A 115 11.88 38.82 12.56
C GLY A 115 11.53 37.41 13.06
N ALA A 116 11.33 36.42 12.19
CA ALA A 116 11.16 35.03 12.61
C ALA A 116 12.46 34.42 13.15
N ASP A 117 12.35 33.45 14.06
CA ASP A 117 13.51 32.71 14.57
C ASP A 117 14.06 31.75 13.50
N LEU A 118 15.36 31.88 13.22
CA LEU A 118 16.03 31.08 12.21
C LEU A 118 16.05 29.59 12.57
N ALA A 119 16.26 29.25 13.85
CA ALA A 119 16.33 27.86 14.28
C ALA A 119 14.97 27.15 14.14
N GLN A 120 13.87 27.82 14.48
CA GLN A 120 12.51 27.34 14.23
C GLN A 120 12.23 27.17 12.73
N HIS A 121 12.65 28.12 11.90
CA HIS A 121 12.46 28.02 10.45
C HIS A 121 13.21 26.81 9.86
N VAL A 122 14.46 26.62 10.25
CA VAL A 122 15.29 25.48 9.85
C VAL A 122 14.69 24.16 10.34
N ASN A 123 14.14 24.12 11.56
CA ASN A 123 13.43 22.94 12.05
C ASN A 123 12.22 22.58 11.19
N VAL A 124 11.40 23.57 10.80
CA VAL A 124 10.24 23.33 9.91
C VAL A 124 10.70 22.82 8.55
N PHE A 125 11.77 23.39 7.99
CA PHE A 125 12.37 22.90 6.74
C PHE A 125 12.83 21.44 6.87
N ASN A 126 13.63 21.11 7.89
CA ASN A 126 14.14 19.76 8.13
C ASN A 126 13.02 18.73 8.34
N GLN A 127 11.93 19.12 8.99
CA GLN A 127 10.77 18.27 9.16
C GLN A 127 10.10 17.95 7.81
N ILE A 128 9.90 18.95 6.95
CA ILE A 128 9.31 18.74 5.61
C ILE A 128 10.20 17.84 4.74
N ILE A 129 11.52 18.04 4.78
CA ILE A 129 12.48 17.19 4.03
C ILE A 129 12.48 15.76 4.55
N THR A 130 12.44 15.56 5.87
CA THR A 130 12.39 14.22 6.49
C THR A 130 11.09 13.49 6.11
N ASP A 131 9.96 14.19 6.13
CA ASP A 131 8.67 13.61 5.76
C ASP A 131 8.60 13.31 4.25
N LEU A 132 9.20 14.15 3.40
CA LEU A 132 9.33 13.88 1.96
C LEU A 132 10.22 12.66 1.69
N ALA A 133 11.38 12.55 2.34
CA ALA A 133 12.28 11.41 2.19
C ALA A 133 11.60 10.09 2.61
N ARG A 134 10.79 10.10 3.68
CA ARG A 134 9.98 8.93 4.08
C ARG A 134 8.98 8.49 3.01
N LEU A 135 8.41 9.45 2.27
CA LEU A 135 7.49 9.18 1.16
C LEU A 135 8.20 8.86 -0.17
N ASP A 136 9.47 9.25 -0.35
CA ASP A 136 10.26 9.02 -1.58
C ASP A 136 10.92 7.64 -1.58
N VAL A 137 11.43 7.17 -0.44
CA VAL A 137 11.86 5.77 -0.22
C VAL A 137 10.73 4.77 -0.50
N SER A 138 9.49 5.25 -0.66
CA SER A 138 8.32 4.48 -1.02
C SER A 138 7.96 4.49 -2.52
N VAL A 139 8.59 5.33 -3.34
CA VAL A 139 8.22 5.57 -4.74
C VAL A 139 9.38 5.29 -5.71
N GLU A 140 10.60 5.16 -5.23
CA GLU A 140 11.79 4.89 -6.06
C GLU A 140 12.10 3.38 -6.09
N ASP A 141 11.39 2.61 -6.91
CA ASP A 141 11.95 1.41 -7.58
C ASP A 141 11.06 0.94 -8.75
N GLU A 142 10.64 1.86 -9.61
CA GLU A 142 10.15 1.54 -10.96
C GLU A 142 10.73 2.50 -11.99
N THR A 143 12.06 2.46 -12.15
CA THR A 143 12.69 2.59 -13.47
C THR A 143 13.95 1.75 -13.49
N GLU A 144 14.08 0.92 -14.53
CA GLU A 144 15.25 0.12 -14.95
C GLU A 144 15.25 -1.38 -14.57
N GLN A 145 14.55 -2.20 -15.37
CA GLN A 145 15.13 -2.97 -16.48
C GLN A 145 14.08 -3.76 -17.27
#